data_AF-A0A0S7CYY4-F1
#
_entry.id   AF-A0A0S7CYY4-F1
#
_cell.length_a   1.000
_cell.length_b   1.000
_cell.length_c   1.000
_cell.angle_alpha   90.00
_cell.angle_beta   90.00
_cell.angle_gamma   90.00
#
_symmetry.space_group_name_H-M   'P 1'
#
loop_
_entity.id
_entity.type
_entity.pdbx_description
1 polymer ?
#
loop_
_entity_poly.entity_id
_entity_poly.type
_entity_poly.pdbx_seq_one_letter_code
_entity_poly.pdbx_strand_id
1 'polypeptide(L)'
;MTHAIIARKAGGPEVLELTEAEVPVPGPRQLLVKVAAAGVNFIDTYQRSGIYKVEYPFTPGSESAGTVVAIGADVWISPSATGSLPLKDPAATRSTPWWTPTKRFRYRTASTTTPRQPCRCKE
;
A
#
# COMPACT_ATOMS: atom_id res chain seq x y z
N MET A 1 13.75 -8.54 -3.79
CA MET A 1 12.98 -9.33 -2.82
C MET A 1 12.48 -8.43 -1.71
N THR A 2 11.29 -8.72 -1.17
CA THR A 2 10.64 -8.03 -0.04
C THR A 2 9.99 -9.08 0.85
N HIS A 3 9.67 -8.76 2.11
CA HIS A 3 8.88 -9.65 2.94
C HIS A 3 7.38 -9.40 2.74
N ALA A 4 6.54 -10.41 2.91
CA ALA A 4 5.10 -10.31 2.90
C ALA A 4 4.47 -11.35 3.83
N ILE A 5 3.29 -11.04 4.37
CA ILE A 5 2.44 -12.03 5.04
C ILE A 5 1.47 -12.63 4.03
N ILE A 6 1.43 -13.95 3.94
CA ILE A 6 0.58 -14.67 2.99
C ILE A 6 -0.26 -15.70 3.74
N ALA A 7 -1.57 -15.74 3.45
CA ALA A 7 -2.45 -16.84 3.76
C ALA A 7 -2.67 -17.67 2.49
N ARG A 8 -2.47 -18.99 2.56
CA ARG A 8 -2.67 -19.91 1.41
C ARG A 8 -4.05 -20.57 1.40
N LYS A 9 -4.78 -20.46 2.51
CA LYS A 9 -6.13 -20.98 2.73
C LYS A 9 -6.81 -20.17 3.83
N ALA A 10 -8.12 -20.33 3.98
CA ALA A 10 -8.86 -19.76 5.10
C ALA A 10 -8.48 -20.45 6.42
N GLY A 11 -8.45 -19.69 7.52
CA GLY A 11 -8.23 -20.24 8.86
C GLY A 11 -7.99 -19.20 9.96
N GLY A 12 -7.56 -19.69 11.13
CA GLY A 12 -7.17 -18.84 12.25
C GLY A 12 -5.84 -18.10 11.99
N PRO A 13 -5.27 -17.41 12.99
CA PRO A 13 -4.03 -16.68 12.83
C PRO A 13 -2.85 -17.54 12.34
N GLU A 14 -2.87 -18.84 12.62
CA GLU A 14 -1.85 -19.82 12.23
C GLU A 14 -1.65 -20.00 10.72
N VAL A 15 -2.60 -19.54 9.89
CA VAL A 15 -2.43 -19.58 8.43
C VAL A 15 -1.58 -18.43 7.88
N LEU A 16 -1.16 -17.47 8.71
CA LEU A 16 -0.35 -16.33 8.30
C LEU A 16 1.13 -16.70 8.27
N GLU A 17 1.69 -16.78 7.07
CA GLU A 17 3.09 -17.13 6.83
C GLU A 17 3.90 -15.88 6.43
N LEU A 18 5.00 -15.61 7.12
CA LEU A 18 6.00 -14.65 6.66
C LEU A 18 6.81 -15.28 5.53
N THR A 19 6.73 -14.69 4.34
CA THR A 19 7.36 -15.20 3.11
C THR A 19 8.15 -14.10 2.41
N GLU A 20 9.21 -14.48 1.69
CA GLU A 20 9.85 -13.58 0.73
C GLU A 20 9.07 -13.53 -0.59
N ALA A 21 8.85 -12.33 -1.11
CA ALA A 21 8.14 -12.09 -2.34
C ALA A 21 8.96 -11.19 -3.28
N GLU A 22 8.64 -11.25 -4.56
CA GLU A 22 9.14 -10.29 -5.53
C GLU A 22 8.52 -8.90 -5.29
N VAL A 23 9.27 -7.85 -5.62
CA VAL A 23 8.74 -6.49 -5.58
C VAL A 23 7.79 -6.34 -6.78
N PRO A 24 6.51 -6.01 -6.58
CA PRO A 24 5.56 -5.94 -7.67
C PRO A 24 5.85 -4.74 -8.57
N VAL A 25 5.64 -4.92 -9.88
CA VAL A 25 5.64 -3.83 -10.85
C VAL A 25 4.25 -3.18 -10.85
N PRO A 26 4.13 -1.85 -10.66
CA PRO A 26 2.82 -1.20 -10.66
C PRO A 26 2.20 -1.25 -12.06
N GLY A 27 0.93 -1.66 -12.13
CA GLY A 27 0.14 -1.51 -13.36
C GLY A 27 -0.12 -0.04 -13.70
N PRO A 28 -0.69 0.27 -14.89
CA PRO A 28 -0.79 1.64 -15.41
C PRO A 28 -1.42 2.65 -14.44
N ARG A 29 -2.37 2.22 -13.61
CA ARG A 29 -3.13 3.07 -12.67
C ARG A 29 -2.82 2.79 -11.20
N GLN A 30 -1.61 2.30 -10.92
CA GLN A 30 -1.18 1.90 -9.58
C GLN A 30 0.04 2.70 -9.14
N LEU A 31 0.18 2.83 -7.83
CA LEU A 31 1.39 3.29 -7.18
C LEU A 31 2.11 2.09 -6.57
N LEU A 32 3.44 2.08 -6.64
CA LEU A 32 4.25 1.22 -5.81
C LEU A 32 4.69 2.00 -4.58
N VAL A 33 4.31 1.51 -3.40
CA VAL A 33 4.62 2.15 -2.11
C VAL A 33 5.57 1.26 -1.33
N LYS A 34 6.70 1.83 -0.90
CA LYS A 34 7.55 1.23 0.12
C LYS A 34 6.90 1.49 1.48
N VAL A 35 6.31 0.45 2.05
CA VAL A 35 5.53 0.54 3.29
C VAL A 35 6.45 0.85 4.48
N ALA A 36 6.13 1.90 5.23
CA ALA A 36 6.80 2.27 6.48
C ALA A 36 5.97 1.91 7.72
N ALA A 37 4.64 1.86 7.57
CA ALA A 37 3.69 1.39 8.56
C ALA A 37 2.50 0.70 7.86
N ALA A 38 2.05 -0.43 8.38
CA ALA A 38 0.84 -1.12 7.95
C ALA A 38 -0.23 -1.02 9.04
N GLY A 39 -1.44 -0.66 8.65
CA GLY A 39 -2.60 -0.69 9.54
C GLY A 39 -3.07 -2.13 9.74
N VAL A 40 -3.58 -2.43 10.93
CA VAL A 40 -4.16 -3.74 11.26
C VAL A 40 -5.62 -3.51 11.61
N ASN A 41 -6.53 -4.08 10.83
CA ASN A 41 -7.96 -3.88 10.97
C ASN A 41 -8.70 -5.20 11.22
N PHE A 42 -9.87 -5.13 11.86
CA PHE A 42 -10.71 -6.32 12.08
C PHE A 42 -11.11 -7.02 10.77
N ILE A 43 -11.31 -6.25 9.69
CA ILE A 43 -11.66 -6.82 8.38
C ILE A 43 -10.63 -7.82 7.86
N ASP A 44 -9.35 -7.65 8.21
CA ASP A 44 -8.28 -8.57 7.82
C ASP A 44 -8.52 -9.96 8.42
N THR A 45 -9.11 -10.02 9.63
CA THR A 45 -9.46 -11.28 10.28
C THR A 45 -10.63 -11.98 9.59
N TYR A 46 -11.64 -11.23 9.14
CA TYR A 46 -12.80 -11.77 8.42
C TYR A 46 -12.41 -12.30 7.04
N GLN A 47 -11.50 -11.63 6.36
CA GLN A 47 -10.97 -12.09 5.08
C GLN A 47 -10.09 -13.33 5.25
N ARG A 48 -9.14 -13.30 6.21
CA ARG A 48 -8.26 -14.44 6.50
C ARG A 48 -9.04 -15.68 6.94
N SER A 49 -10.06 -15.52 7.80
CA SER A 49 -10.86 -16.64 8.31
C SER A 49 -11.84 -17.21 7.28
N GLY A 50 -12.04 -16.53 6.15
CA GLY A 50 -12.95 -16.95 5.09
C GLY A 50 -14.41 -16.51 5.30
N ILE A 51 -14.72 -15.74 6.35
CA ILE A 51 -16.04 -15.10 6.53
C ILE A 51 -16.32 -14.16 5.34
N TYR A 52 -15.32 -13.38 4.95
CA TYR A 52 -15.34 -12.60 3.71
C TYR A 52 -14.49 -13.30 2.66
N LYS A 53 -15.15 -13.70 1.57
CA LYS A 53 -14.50 -14.45 0.49
C LYS A 53 -13.39 -13.63 -0.16
N VAL A 54 -12.23 -14.25 -0.27
CA VAL A 54 -11.05 -13.76 -0.99
C VAL A 54 -10.45 -14.90 -1.81
N GLU A 55 -9.71 -14.56 -2.86
CA GLU A 55 -8.94 -15.52 -3.62
C GLU A 55 -7.61 -15.81 -2.91
N TYR A 56 -7.23 -17.08 -2.84
CA TYR A 56 -5.95 -17.52 -2.27
C TYR A 56 -4.95 -17.85 -3.39
N PRO A 57 -3.64 -17.58 -3.20
CA PRO A 57 -3.00 -17.02 -2.01
C PRO A 57 -3.35 -15.53 -1.79
N PHE A 58 -3.61 -15.17 -0.54
CA PHE A 58 -4.09 -13.87 -0.11
C PHE A 58 -3.05 -13.15 0.77
N THR A 59 -2.80 -11.87 0.52
CA THR A 59 -2.00 -10.98 1.37
C THR A 59 -2.93 -10.04 2.13
N PRO A 60 -3.09 -10.20 3.46
CA PRO A 60 -3.90 -9.31 4.27
C PRO A 60 -3.31 -7.90 4.37
N GLY A 61 -4.16 -6.92 4.75
CA GLY A 61 -3.76 -5.53 4.90
C GLY A 61 -4.15 -4.67 3.70
N SER A 62 -5.17 -3.84 3.88
CA SER A 62 -5.61 -2.83 2.91
C SER A 62 -5.27 -1.40 3.32
N GLU A 63 -4.58 -1.23 4.45
CA GLU A 63 -4.19 0.07 5.01
C GLU A 63 -2.68 0.14 5.22
N SER A 64 -2.05 1.20 4.70
CA SER A 64 -0.62 1.44 4.90
C SER A 64 -0.26 2.90 4.67
N ALA A 65 0.87 3.30 5.23
CA ALA A 65 1.53 4.57 4.95
C ALA A 65 3.00 4.33 4.61
N GLY A 66 3.52 5.10 3.67
CA GLY A 66 4.88 4.92 3.19
C GLY A 66 5.25 5.89 2.07
N THR A 67 6.37 5.61 1.42
CA THR A 67 6.90 6.44 0.34
C THR A 67 6.52 5.83 -1.01
N VAL A 68 6.02 6.65 -1.93
CA VAL A 68 5.83 6.23 -3.33
C VAL A 68 7.20 6.08 -3.98
N VAL A 69 7.51 4.90 -4.51
CA VAL A 69 8.81 4.57 -5.12
C VAL A 69 8.73 4.31 -6.63
N ALA A 70 7.53 4.06 -7.16
CA ALA A 70 7.27 4.03 -8.60
C ALA A 70 5.78 4.30 -8.87
N ILE A 71 5.47 4.73 -10.09
CA ILE A 71 4.10 4.99 -10.55
C ILE A 71 3.85 4.29 -11.89
N GLY A 72 2.61 3.88 -12.13
CA GLY A 72 2.17 3.41 -13.45
C GLY A 72 2.03 4.54 -14.47
N ALA A 73 2.04 4.19 -15.76
CA ALA A 73 2.04 5.14 -16.88
C ALA A 73 0.83 6.09 -16.92
N ASP A 74 -0.32 5.69 -16.38
CA ASP A 74 -1.57 6.47 -16.38
C ASP A 74 -1.81 7.21 -15.05
N VAL A 75 -0.82 7.25 -14.16
CA VAL A 75 -0.91 7.98 -12.90
C VAL A 75 -0.57 9.45 -13.15
N TRP A 76 -1.58 10.31 -13.01
CA TRP A 76 -1.40 11.76 -12.97
C TRP A 76 -1.23 12.23 -11.53
N ILE A 77 -0.11 12.88 -11.24
CA ILE A 77 0.13 13.56 -9.96
C ILE A 77 -0.11 15.05 -10.17
N SER A 78 -1.07 15.61 -9.44
CA SER A 78 -1.28 17.05 -9.44
C SER A 78 0.00 17.76 -8.99
N PRO A 79 0.42 18.86 -9.65
CA PRO A 79 1.57 19.64 -9.22
C PRO A 79 1.53 20.06 -7.74
N SER A 80 0.32 20.26 -7.19
CA SER A 80 0.10 20.62 -5.78
C SER A 80 0.29 19.46 -4.79
N ALA A 81 0.32 18.21 -5.25
CA ALA A 81 0.41 17.01 -4.40
C ALA A 81 1.85 16.55 -4.14
N THR A 82 2.83 17.13 -4.83
CA THR A 82 4.25 16.76 -4.66
C THR A 82 4.85 17.63 -3.57
N GLY A 83 4.87 17.12 -2.34
CA GLY A 83 5.61 17.69 -1.20
C GLY A 83 7.12 17.56 -1.37
N SER A 84 7.66 18.08 -2.46
CA SER A 84 9.07 18.43 -2.72
C SER A 84 9.20 18.94 -4.17
N LEU A 85 9.60 20.20 -4.31
CA LEU A 85 9.90 20.94 -5.55
C LEU A 85 10.92 20.22 -6.46
N PRO A 86 11.13 20.62 -7.72
CA PRO A 86 10.17 20.86 -8.81
C PRO A 86 10.45 19.92 -10.01
N LEU A 87 9.43 19.45 -10.74
CA LEU A 87 9.62 19.10 -12.16
C LEU A 87 9.14 20.29 -12.99
N LYS A 88 10.09 21.01 -13.59
CA LYS A 88 9.85 22.14 -14.50
C LYS A 88 9.12 21.65 -15.76
N ASP A 89 7.93 22.19 -16.01
CA ASP A 89 7.47 22.61 -17.36
C ASP A 89 6.26 23.58 -17.23
N PRO A 90 6.31 24.84 -17.71
CA PRO A 90 5.29 25.87 -17.39
C PRO A 90 4.04 25.88 -18.29
N ALA A 91 3.75 24.86 -19.09
CA ALA A 91 2.73 24.96 -20.15
C ALA A 91 1.30 24.46 -19.81
N ALA A 92 1.02 23.93 -18.62
CA ALA A 92 -0.27 23.25 -18.37
C ALA A 92 -1.07 23.82 -17.17
N THR A 93 -1.36 25.13 -17.19
CA THR A 93 -2.37 25.71 -16.30
C THR A 93 -3.74 25.64 -16.97
N ARG A 94 -4.52 24.58 -16.71
CA ARG A 94 -5.99 24.64 -16.82
C ARG A 94 -6.61 24.15 -15.52
N SER A 95 -7.36 25.05 -14.90
CA SER A 95 -8.15 24.83 -13.71
C SER A 95 -9.24 23.79 -13.96
N THR A 96 -9.27 22.74 -13.14
CA THR A 96 -10.46 21.90 -12.98
C THR A 96 -10.97 22.01 -11.53
N PRO A 97 -12.28 22.20 -11.30
CA PRO A 97 -12.85 22.38 -9.96
C PRO A 97 -12.68 21.15 -9.06
N TRP A 98 -12.55 21.42 -7.76
CA TRP A 98 -12.17 20.58 -6.63
C TRP A 98 -13.25 19.58 -6.17
N TRP A 99 -14.25 19.30 -6.98
CA TRP A 99 -15.30 18.32 -6.69
C TRP A 99 -15.53 17.41 -7.89
N THR A 100 -14.82 16.29 -7.94
CA THR A 100 -15.24 15.14 -8.75
C THR A 100 -14.93 13.86 -7.98
N PRO A 101 -15.93 12.99 -7.72
CA PRO A 101 -15.76 11.84 -6.87
C PRO A 101 -15.29 10.65 -7.70
N THR A 102 -13.99 10.40 -7.84
CA THR A 102 -13.52 9.07 -8.29
C THR A 102 -12.04 8.81 -8.00
N LYS A 103 -11.75 7.82 -7.16
CA LYS A 103 -11.12 6.53 -7.56
C LYS A 103 -10.66 5.79 -6.32
N ARG A 104 -11.20 4.57 -6.13
CA ARG A 104 -10.65 3.57 -5.21
C ARG A 104 -9.19 3.32 -5.61
N PHE A 105 -8.26 3.72 -4.76
CA PHE A 105 -6.86 3.32 -4.86
C PHE A 105 -6.76 1.87 -4.38
N ARG A 106 -6.50 0.93 -5.30
CA ARG A 106 -6.06 -0.41 -4.93
C ARG A 106 -4.55 -0.34 -4.71
N TYR A 107 -4.14 -0.28 -3.44
CA TYR A 107 -2.76 -0.49 -3.07
C TYR A 107 -2.41 -1.97 -3.23
N ARG A 108 -1.22 -2.25 -3.78
CA ARG A 108 -0.52 -3.53 -3.59
C ARG A 108 0.73 -3.21 -2.80
N THR A 109 0.72 -3.57 -1.52
CA THR A 109 1.79 -3.27 -0.58
C THR A 109 2.95 -4.27 -0.71
N ALA A 110 4.17 -3.76 -0.66
CA ALA A 110 5.39 -4.54 -0.44
C ALA A 110 5.97 -4.12 0.92
N SER A 111 5.98 -5.02 1.90
CA SER A 111 6.46 -4.73 3.25
C SER A 111 7.97 -5.00 3.40
N THR A 112 8.73 -3.98 3.77
CA THR A 112 10.10 -4.16 4.28
C THR A 112 10.18 -3.59 5.70
N THR A 113 10.33 -4.45 6.69
CA THR A 113 10.53 -4.04 8.09
C THR A 113 11.97 -3.57 8.30
N THR A 114 12.15 -2.33 8.75
CA THR A 114 13.41 -1.85 9.36
C THR A 114 13.28 -1.97 10.87
N PRO A 115 14.29 -2.48 11.61
CA PRO A 115 14.21 -2.58 13.06
C PRO A 115 14.30 -1.19 13.70
N ARG A 116 13.31 -0.78 14.50
CA ARG A 116 13.37 0.44 15.33
C ARG A 116 13.81 0.09 16.76
N GLN A 117 14.69 0.93 17.30
CA GLN A 117 15.15 0.92 18.69
C GLN A 117 14.00 1.01 19.70
N PRO A 118 14.16 0.46 20.92
CA PRO A 118 13.11 0.51 21.94
C PRO A 118 12.98 1.91 22.54
N CYS A 119 11.77 2.47 22.51
CA CYS A 119 11.41 3.67 23.27
C CYS A 119 11.41 3.34 24.78
N ARG A 120 12.19 4.11 25.56
CA ARG A 120 12.10 4.14 27.03
C ARG A 120 10.79 4.78 27.45
N CYS A 121 9.97 4.07 28.23
CA CYS A 121 8.92 4.69 29.03
C CYS A 121 9.57 5.48 30.17
N LYS A 122 9.12 6.72 30.39
CA LYS A 122 9.29 7.42 31.67
C LYS A 122 8.08 7.08 32.54
N GLU A 123 8.36 6.76 33.80
CA GLU A 123 7.41 6.48 34.89
C GLU A 123 6.37 7.58 35.07
#